data_AF-A0A9X0B987-F1
#
_entry.id   AF-A0A9X0B987-F1
#
_cell.length_a   1.000
_cell.length_b   1.000
_cell.length_c   1.000
_cell.angle_alpha   90.00
_cell.angle_beta   90.00
_cell.angle_gamma   90.00
#
_symmetry.space_group_name_H-M   'P 1'
#
loop_
_entity.id
_entity.type
_entity.pdbx_description
1 polymer ?
#
loop_
_entity_poly.entity_id
_entity_poly.type
_entity_poly.pdbx_seq_one_letter_code
_entity_poly.pdbx_strand_id
1 'polypeptide(L)'
;MGPGNEHNITVENITKSSILAEMVRLNRILLQINQFNIRASENNLDSQSIMNDVEDLSQQLDIWFEELPDHMMDTRENLTRYSEQGLGRLLVALYLGYYNYGQMLFYRFLHEDSRTFDSRTRYYANKCKYHASKLCEIVYASEEVPGCDAKYNMVGHVLMIASTIQIHTLLFEENEDIVAIARKRLEKNFCILTHLVSLWPTLDVCMDRLMTFHASCRESAETSFCMDQWMVQFLVEFAKPVSGKDPETQHKSSWSLSSMGIVH
;
A
#
# COMPACT_ATOMS: atom_id res chain seq x y z
N MET A 1 29.10 -33.45 41.99
CA MET A 1 29.58 -33.04 40.66
C MET A 1 28.38 -33.06 39.73
N GLY A 2 27.97 -31.90 39.21
CA GLY A 2 26.90 -31.78 38.21
C GLY A 2 27.42 -32.13 36.80
N PRO A 3 26.78 -31.59 35.75
CA PRO A 3 25.46 -32.00 35.27
C PRO A 3 25.50 -32.27 33.74
N GLY A 4 24.45 -32.88 33.19
CA GLY A 4 24.32 -33.10 31.74
C GLY A 4 22.86 -33.18 31.35
N ASN A 5 22.14 -32.08 31.52
CA ASN A 5 20.77 -31.91 31.04
C ASN A 5 20.87 -31.43 29.59
N GLU A 6 20.91 -32.36 28.64
CA GLU A 6 20.83 -32.04 27.22
C GLU A 6 19.41 -31.53 26.91
N HIS A 7 19.36 -30.23 26.61
CA HIS A 7 18.18 -29.56 26.08
C HIS A 7 17.78 -30.18 24.73
N ASN A 8 16.85 -31.14 24.80
CA ASN A 8 15.93 -31.40 23.70
C ASN A 8 15.03 -30.18 23.51
N ILE A 9 15.54 -29.16 22.82
CA ILE A 9 14.72 -28.15 22.16
C ILE A 9 14.01 -28.90 21.04
N THR A 10 12.81 -29.38 21.34
CA THR A 10 11.95 -30.05 20.38
C THR A 10 11.71 -29.09 19.21
N VAL A 11 12.03 -29.57 18.01
CA VAL A 11 11.74 -28.94 16.70
C VAL A 11 10.26 -28.56 16.57
N GLU A 12 9.39 -29.14 17.39
CA GLU A 12 7.96 -28.84 17.53
C GLU A 12 7.63 -27.45 18.08
N ASN A 13 8.58 -26.68 18.63
CA ASN A 13 8.35 -25.27 18.98
C ASN A 13 8.73 -24.27 17.87
N ILE A 14 9.31 -24.75 16.76
CA ILE A 14 9.65 -23.92 15.59
C ILE A 14 8.43 -23.73 14.67
N THR A 15 7.33 -24.44 14.91
CA THR A 15 6.06 -24.33 14.17
C THR A 15 5.12 -23.22 14.68
N LYS A 16 5.59 -22.32 15.56
CA LYS A 16 5.07 -20.95 15.59
C LYS A 16 5.80 -20.19 14.50
N SER A 17 5.16 -20.05 13.33
CA SER A 17 5.74 -19.42 12.14
C SER A 17 6.46 -18.13 12.55
N SER A 18 7.76 -18.03 12.28
CA SER A 18 8.48 -16.79 12.56
C SER A 18 8.00 -15.69 11.62
N ILE A 19 8.05 -14.43 12.05
CA ILE A 19 7.66 -13.29 11.21
C ILE A 19 8.38 -13.25 9.85
N LEU A 20 9.63 -13.72 9.79
CA LEU A 20 10.39 -13.84 8.55
C LEU A 20 9.82 -14.92 7.62
N ALA A 21 9.33 -16.03 8.17
CA ALA A 21 8.66 -17.06 7.38
C ALA A 21 7.38 -16.51 6.75
N GLU A 22 6.61 -15.71 7.51
CA GLU A 22 5.42 -15.04 6.98
C GLU A 22 5.75 -14.00 5.91
N MET A 23 6.82 -13.23 6.06
CA MET A 23 7.31 -12.34 4.99
C MET A 23 7.64 -13.11 3.70
N VAL A 24 8.26 -14.28 3.81
CA VAL A 24 8.59 -15.12 2.63
C VAL A 24 7.32 -15.64 1.96
N ARG A 25 6.34 -16.10 2.74
CA ARG A 25 5.04 -16.54 2.21
C ARG A 25 4.33 -15.40 1.48
N LEU A 26 4.24 -14.24 2.11
CA LEU A 26 3.59 -13.06 1.56
C LEU A 26 4.30 -12.55 0.29
N ASN A 27 5.63 -12.60 0.24
CA ASN A 27 6.39 -12.21 -0.96
C ASN A 27 6.13 -13.08 -2.18
N ARG A 28 5.75 -14.36 -2.00
CA ARG A 28 5.34 -15.21 -3.13
C ARG A 28 4.05 -14.70 -3.77
N ILE A 29 3.12 -14.18 -2.97
CA ILE A 29 1.87 -13.58 -3.45
C ILE A 29 2.17 -12.29 -4.22
N LEU A 30 3.08 -11.44 -3.73
CA LEU A 30 3.52 -10.23 -4.46
C LEU A 30 4.05 -10.57 -5.86
N LEU A 31 4.88 -11.61 -5.99
CA LEU A 31 5.43 -11.98 -7.29
C LEU A 31 4.31 -12.29 -8.29
N GLN A 32 3.28 -13.03 -7.85
CA GLN A 32 2.14 -13.36 -8.69
C GLN A 32 1.29 -12.11 -9.02
N ILE A 33 1.06 -11.22 -8.06
CA ILE A 33 0.35 -9.94 -8.28
C ILE A 33 1.09 -9.08 -9.31
N ASN A 34 2.42 -8.98 -9.22
CA ASN A 34 3.22 -8.22 -10.18
C ASN A 34 3.14 -8.82 -11.59
N GLN A 35 3.25 -10.15 -11.70
CA GLN A 35 3.11 -10.85 -12.98
C GLN A 35 1.72 -10.67 -13.58
N PHE A 36 0.67 -10.75 -12.75
CA PHE A 36 -0.70 -10.45 -13.16
C PHE A 36 -0.83 -9.02 -13.69
N ASN A 37 -0.39 -8.01 -12.92
CA ASN A 37 -0.53 -6.60 -13.30
C ASN A 37 0.19 -6.29 -14.62
N ILE A 38 1.39 -6.84 -14.84
CA ILE A 38 2.11 -6.70 -16.12
C ILE A 38 1.29 -7.29 -17.26
N ARG A 39 0.89 -8.57 -17.18
CA ARG A 39 0.09 -9.24 -18.22
C ARG A 39 -1.21 -8.51 -18.51
N ALA A 40 -1.89 -8.04 -17.47
CA ALA A 40 -3.18 -7.38 -17.59
C ALA A 40 -3.08 -5.97 -18.20
N SER A 41 -1.94 -5.28 -18.05
CA SER A 41 -1.70 -3.98 -18.70
C SER A 41 -1.31 -4.06 -20.18
N GLU A 42 -0.75 -5.19 -20.60
CA GLU A 42 -0.40 -5.45 -22.00
C GLU A 42 -1.62 -5.86 -22.85
N ASN A 43 -2.85 -5.74 -22.32
CA ASN A 43 -4.11 -6.20 -22.91
C ASN A 43 -4.07 -7.69 -23.32
N ASN A 44 -3.25 -8.49 -22.66
CA ASN A 44 -3.08 -9.91 -22.96
C ASN A 44 -4.17 -10.80 -22.32
N LEU A 45 -5.14 -10.22 -21.61
CA LEU A 45 -6.18 -10.95 -20.86
C LEU A 45 -7.56 -10.37 -21.13
N ASP A 46 -8.54 -11.24 -21.34
CA ASP A 46 -9.96 -10.86 -21.35
C ASP A 46 -10.48 -10.59 -19.93
N SER A 47 -11.67 -9.96 -19.83
CA SER A 47 -12.27 -9.57 -18.55
C SER A 47 -12.56 -10.76 -17.61
N GLN A 48 -12.90 -11.94 -18.14
CA GLN A 48 -13.17 -13.11 -17.31
C GLN A 48 -11.87 -13.68 -16.74
N SER A 49 -10.83 -13.75 -17.56
CA SER A 49 -9.47 -14.15 -17.14
C SER A 49 -8.93 -13.21 -16.06
N ILE A 50 -9.14 -11.90 -16.22
CA ILE A 50 -8.78 -10.90 -15.21
C ILE A 50 -9.49 -11.19 -13.88
N MET A 51 -10.81 -11.40 -13.89
CA MET A 51 -11.55 -11.61 -12.65
C MET A 51 -11.17 -12.91 -11.96
N ASN A 52 -10.92 -13.98 -12.71
CA ASN A 52 -10.46 -15.25 -12.14
C ASN A 52 -9.10 -15.09 -11.44
N ASP A 53 -8.14 -14.41 -12.08
CA ASP A 53 -6.81 -14.15 -11.50
C ASP A 53 -6.94 -13.28 -10.22
N VAL A 54 -7.82 -12.27 -10.23
CA VAL A 54 -8.07 -11.41 -9.06
C VAL A 54 -8.73 -12.18 -7.91
N GLU A 55 -9.72 -13.02 -8.20
CA GLU A 55 -10.39 -13.87 -7.20
C GLU A 55 -9.40 -14.82 -6.52
N ASP A 56 -8.56 -15.51 -7.30
CA ASP A 56 -7.54 -16.41 -6.77
C ASP A 56 -6.50 -15.66 -5.90
N LEU A 57 -5.96 -14.55 -6.41
CA LEU A 57 -4.97 -13.75 -5.66
C LEU A 57 -5.58 -13.10 -4.41
N SER A 58 -6.83 -12.66 -4.47
CA SER A 58 -7.55 -12.16 -3.30
C SER A 58 -7.71 -13.26 -2.26
N GLN A 59 -8.09 -14.46 -2.67
CA GLN A 59 -8.24 -15.59 -1.77
C GLN A 59 -6.90 -15.97 -1.12
N GLN A 60 -5.80 -15.95 -1.87
CA GLN A 60 -4.46 -16.19 -1.31
C GLN A 60 -4.08 -15.16 -0.22
N LEU A 61 -4.41 -13.87 -0.42
CA LEU A 61 -4.20 -12.83 0.59
C LEU A 61 -5.07 -13.05 1.83
N ASP A 62 -6.36 -13.38 1.63
CA ASP A 62 -7.31 -13.61 2.71
C ASP A 62 -6.87 -14.83 3.55
N ILE A 63 -6.51 -15.95 2.91
CA ILE A 63 -5.98 -17.15 3.59
C ILE A 63 -4.69 -16.83 4.35
N TRP A 64 -3.77 -16.09 3.74
CA TRP A 64 -2.53 -15.71 4.41
C TRP A 64 -2.83 -14.93 5.71
N PHE A 65 -3.77 -14.00 5.67
CA PHE A 65 -4.17 -13.20 6.83
C PHE A 65 -4.88 -14.04 7.90
N GLU A 66 -5.79 -14.94 7.51
CA GLU A 66 -6.54 -15.81 8.42
C GLU A 66 -5.67 -16.85 9.13
N GLU A 67 -4.57 -17.30 8.50
CA GLU A 67 -3.64 -18.26 9.09
C GLU A 67 -2.60 -17.61 10.01
N LEU A 68 -2.56 -16.28 10.12
CA LEU A 68 -1.64 -15.62 11.03
C LEU A 68 -1.99 -15.92 12.49
N PRO A 69 -0.99 -16.23 13.33
CA PRO A 69 -1.22 -16.35 14.76
C PRO A 69 -1.73 -15.04 15.37
N ASP A 70 -2.64 -15.11 16.36
CA ASP A 70 -3.19 -13.94 17.06
C ASP A 70 -2.14 -12.91 17.52
N HIS A 71 -0.99 -13.42 17.96
CA HIS A 71 0.10 -12.60 18.47
C HIS A 71 0.85 -11.82 17.37
N MET A 72 0.61 -12.12 16.10
CA MET A 72 1.17 -11.43 14.92
C MET A 72 0.18 -10.45 14.28
N MET A 73 -1.07 -10.39 14.76
CA MET A 73 -2.08 -9.52 14.17
C MET A 73 -1.70 -8.03 14.27
N ASP A 74 -2.14 -7.22 13.30
CA ASP A 74 -2.02 -5.76 13.29
C ASP A 74 -2.90 -5.13 14.37
N THR A 75 -2.42 -5.16 15.60
CA THR A 75 -3.03 -4.53 16.76
C THR A 75 -1.99 -3.71 17.53
N ARG A 76 -2.46 -2.71 18.28
CA ARG A 76 -1.58 -1.84 19.08
C ARG A 76 -0.83 -2.64 20.16
N GLU A 77 -1.50 -3.61 20.75
CA GLU A 77 -0.98 -4.52 21.76
C GLU A 77 0.17 -5.35 21.19
N ASN A 78 -0.03 -5.97 20.01
CA ASN A 78 1.01 -6.75 19.36
C ASN A 78 2.17 -5.87 18.91
N LEU A 79 1.89 -4.68 18.36
CA LEU A 79 2.92 -3.74 17.96
C LEU A 79 3.83 -3.35 19.14
N THR A 80 3.24 -3.10 20.31
CA THR A 80 3.98 -2.80 21.55
C THR A 80 4.80 -4.01 22.00
N ARG A 81 4.20 -5.20 22.03
CA ARG A 81 4.86 -6.46 22.40
C ARG A 81 6.05 -6.79 21.51
N TYR A 82 5.94 -6.56 20.19
CA TYR A 82 7.04 -6.74 19.24
C TYR A 82 8.12 -5.66 19.41
N SER A 83 7.74 -4.43 19.72
CA SER A 83 8.69 -3.37 20.02
C SER A 83 9.58 -3.69 21.22
N GLU A 84 9.00 -4.19 22.31
CA GLU A 84 9.73 -4.59 23.52
C GLU A 84 10.78 -5.69 23.25
N GLN A 85 10.59 -6.47 22.19
CA GLN A 85 11.50 -7.51 21.73
C GLN A 85 12.51 -7.01 20.68
N GLY A 86 12.48 -5.72 20.32
CA GLY A 86 13.31 -5.15 19.25
C GLY A 86 12.87 -5.52 17.84
N LEU A 87 11.66 -6.06 17.67
CA LEU A 87 11.11 -6.57 16.42
C LEU A 87 9.95 -5.74 15.87
N GLY A 88 9.64 -4.59 16.49
CA GLY A 88 8.51 -3.72 16.10
C GLY A 88 8.54 -3.30 14.64
N ARG A 89 9.69 -2.82 14.14
CA ARG A 89 9.87 -2.45 12.72
C ARG A 89 9.63 -3.61 11.75
N LEU A 90 9.90 -4.84 12.18
CA LEU A 90 9.71 -6.04 11.36
C LEU A 90 8.21 -6.35 11.23
N LEU A 91 7.44 -6.22 12.32
CA LEU A 91 5.98 -6.34 12.28
C LEU A 91 5.35 -5.29 11.35
N VAL A 92 5.80 -4.04 11.46
CA VAL A 92 5.34 -2.97 10.58
C VAL A 92 5.67 -3.28 9.12
N ALA A 93 6.89 -3.73 8.81
CA ALA A 93 7.28 -4.09 7.44
C ALA A 93 6.41 -5.21 6.86
N LEU A 94 6.02 -6.21 7.67
CA LEU A 94 5.14 -7.29 7.22
C LEU A 94 3.79 -6.74 6.73
N TYR A 95 3.16 -5.90 7.56
CA TYR A 95 1.85 -5.33 7.24
C TYR A 95 1.89 -4.26 6.17
N LEU A 96 2.97 -3.48 6.08
CA LEU A 96 3.18 -2.59 4.94
C LEU A 96 3.22 -3.37 3.63
N GLY A 97 3.87 -4.54 3.60
CA GLY A 97 3.81 -5.46 2.48
C GLY A 97 2.36 -5.88 2.19
N TYR A 98 1.67 -6.45 3.17
CA TYR A 98 0.31 -6.99 2.99
C TYR A 98 -0.67 -5.94 2.45
N TYR A 99 -0.71 -4.76 3.08
CA TYR A 99 -1.61 -3.69 2.65
C TYR A 99 -1.19 -3.06 1.32
N ASN A 100 0.10 -2.99 1.01
CA ASN A 100 0.54 -2.56 -0.32
C ASN A 100 0.13 -3.56 -1.41
N TYR A 101 0.24 -4.87 -1.14
CA TYR A 101 -0.06 -5.90 -2.14
C TYR A 101 -1.54 -5.91 -2.48
N GLY A 102 -2.43 -5.73 -1.49
CA GLY A 102 -3.85 -5.51 -1.72
C GLY A 102 -4.14 -4.25 -2.55
N GLN A 103 -3.46 -3.13 -2.27
CA GLN A 103 -3.59 -1.93 -3.11
C GLN A 103 -3.21 -2.22 -4.57
N MET A 104 -2.08 -2.88 -4.80
CA MET A 104 -1.60 -3.22 -6.15
C MET A 104 -2.52 -4.17 -6.91
N LEU A 105 -3.14 -5.13 -6.22
CA LEU A 105 -4.06 -6.08 -6.84
C LEU A 105 -5.38 -5.41 -7.24
N PHE A 106 -5.92 -4.56 -6.37
CA PHE A 106 -7.27 -4.02 -6.54
C PHE A 106 -7.32 -2.63 -7.17
N TYR A 107 -6.18 -1.98 -7.43
CA TYR A 107 -6.11 -0.59 -7.90
C TYR A 107 -6.98 -0.33 -9.14
N ARG A 108 -6.96 -1.25 -10.11
CA ARG A 108 -7.72 -1.12 -11.37
C ARG A 108 -9.20 -0.90 -11.19
N PHE A 109 -9.77 -1.48 -10.14
CA PHE A 109 -11.20 -1.41 -9.89
C PHE A 109 -11.62 0.00 -9.46
N LEU A 110 -10.71 0.86 -8.99
CA LEU A 110 -11.02 2.26 -8.71
C LEU A 110 -11.52 3.01 -9.95
N HIS A 111 -10.94 2.71 -11.12
CA HIS A 111 -11.41 3.27 -12.39
C HIS A 111 -12.70 2.61 -12.87
N GLU A 112 -12.74 1.27 -12.91
CA GLU A 112 -13.88 0.51 -13.42
C GLU A 112 -15.17 0.78 -12.64
N ASP A 113 -15.03 1.00 -11.33
CA ASP A 113 -16.13 1.24 -10.41
C ASP A 113 -16.82 2.58 -10.66
N SER A 114 -16.08 3.60 -11.11
CA SER A 114 -16.66 4.88 -11.51
C SER A 114 -17.50 4.80 -12.80
N ARG A 115 -17.37 3.70 -13.56
CA ARG A 115 -17.94 3.54 -14.90
C ARG A 115 -19.01 2.45 -14.99
N THR A 116 -18.99 1.51 -14.07
CA THR A 116 -19.85 0.32 -14.10
C THR A 116 -20.59 0.18 -12.78
N PHE A 117 -21.84 -0.27 -12.86
CA PHE A 117 -22.66 -0.58 -11.67
C PHE A 117 -22.54 -2.07 -11.27
N ASP A 118 -21.40 -2.69 -11.59
CA ASP A 118 -21.15 -4.10 -11.28
C ASP A 118 -20.75 -4.27 -9.81
N SER A 119 -21.45 -5.14 -9.09
CA SER A 119 -21.26 -5.33 -7.65
C SER A 119 -19.89 -5.91 -7.29
N ARG A 120 -19.30 -6.72 -8.17
CA ARG A 120 -17.95 -7.28 -7.97
C ARG A 120 -16.87 -6.21 -8.12
N THR A 121 -17.02 -5.36 -9.12
CA THR A 121 -16.16 -4.18 -9.32
C THR A 121 -16.18 -3.27 -8.10
N ARG A 122 -17.37 -2.94 -7.59
CA ARG A 122 -17.57 -2.18 -6.34
C ARG A 122 -16.92 -2.85 -5.14
N TYR A 123 -17.07 -4.17 -5.02
CA TYR A 123 -16.46 -4.95 -3.95
C TYR A 123 -14.93 -4.83 -3.95
N TYR A 124 -14.27 -4.98 -5.11
CA TYR A 124 -12.81 -4.88 -5.19
C TYR A 124 -12.30 -3.44 -5.05
N ALA A 125 -13.02 -2.45 -5.57
CA ALA A 125 -12.70 -1.04 -5.33
C ALA A 125 -12.71 -0.72 -3.82
N ASN A 126 -13.72 -1.24 -3.09
CA ASN A 126 -13.79 -1.11 -1.64
C ASN A 126 -12.66 -1.85 -0.91
N LYS A 127 -12.25 -3.05 -1.39
CA LYS A 127 -11.04 -3.72 -0.87
C LYS A 127 -9.80 -2.86 -1.08
N CYS A 128 -9.62 -2.22 -2.24
CA CYS A 128 -8.51 -1.31 -2.50
C CYS A 128 -8.46 -0.15 -1.49
N LYS A 129 -9.61 0.54 -1.29
CA LYS A 129 -9.77 1.62 -0.30
C LYS A 129 -9.49 1.14 1.13
N TYR A 130 -9.93 -0.07 1.49
CA TYR A 130 -9.65 -0.69 2.79
C TYR A 130 -8.15 -0.88 3.01
N HIS A 131 -7.44 -1.51 2.06
CA HIS A 131 -6.00 -1.73 2.18
C HIS A 131 -5.22 -0.41 2.27
N ALA A 132 -5.57 0.61 1.47
CA ALA A 132 -4.96 1.94 1.56
C ALA A 132 -5.18 2.60 2.94
N SER A 133 -6.40 2.47 3.48
CA SER A 133 -6.76 2.98 4.81
C SER A 133 -5.95 2.32 5.92
N LYS A 134 -5.85 0.99 5.88
CA LYS A 134 -5.08 0.20 6.85
C LYS A 134 -3.57 0.45 6.73
N LEU A 135 -3.05 0.65 5.52
CA LEU A 135 -1.65 1.05 5.31
C LEU A 135 -1.36 2.39 6.02
N CYS A 136 -2.24 3.39 5.85
CA CYS A 136 -2.08 4.67 6.54
C CYS A 136 -2.07 4.47 8.06
N GLU A 137 -3.01 3.68 8.59
CA GLU A 137 -3.12 3.42 10.03
C GLU A 137 -1.88 2.75 10.63
N ILE A 138 -1.30 1.72 9.99
CA ILE A 138 -0.08 1.07 10.50
C ILE A 138 1.12 2.02 10.45
N VAL A 139 1.25 2.85 9.41
CA VAL A 139 2.31 3.88 9.33
C VAL A 139 2.17 4.84 10.52
N TYR A 140 0.96 5.33 10.78
CA TYR A 140 0.71 6.25 11.89
C TYR A 140 0.98 5.63 13.24
N ALA A 141 0.52 4.39 13.46
CA ALA A 141 0.77 3.66 14.69
C ALA A 141 2.28 3.44 14.93
N SER A 142 3.05 3.24 13.85
CA SER A 142 4.50 3.04 13.92
C SER A 142 5.28 4.29 14.40
N GLU A 143 4.76 5.50 14.15
CA GLU A 143 5.36 6.75 14.63
C GLU A 143 5.08 6.98 16.13
N GLU A 144 3.96 6.46 16.63
CA GLU A 144 3.52 6.65 18.01
C GLU A 144 4.11 5.61 18.98
N VAL A 145 4.43 4.41 18.49
CA VAL A 145 5.04 3.34 19.31
C VAL A 145 6.56 3.39 19.14
N PRO A 146 7.33 3.73 20.21
CA PRO A 146 8.79 3.73 20.14
C PRO A 146 9.32 2.38 19.64
N GLY A 147 10.37 2.37 18.81
CA GLY A 147 10.97 1.13 18.29
C GLY A 147 10.23 0.49 17.10
N CYS A 148 9.14 1.11 16.61
CA CYS A 148 8.39 0.64 15.44
C CYS A 148 8.56 1.52 14.19
N ASP A 149 9.24 2.66 14.31
CA ASP A 149 9.31 3.69 13.29
C ASP A 149 9.80 3.18 11.92
N ALA A 150 8.95 3.34 10.91
CA ALA A 150 9.20 2.89 9.54
C ALA A 150 9.79 4.03 8.70
N LYS A 151 11.08 4.33 8.90
CA LYS A 151 11.79 5.43 8.23
C LYS A 151 12.74 4.96 7.13
N TYR A 152 12.24 4.17 6.18
CA TYR A 152 13.01 3.66 5.05
C TYR A 152 12.28 3.90 3.72
N ASN A 153 13.03 3.89 2.62
CA ASN A 153 12.55 4.38 1.32
C ASN A 153 11.24 3.73 0.83
N MET A 154 11.06 2.42 1.06
CA MET A 154 9.85 1.71 0.64
C MET A 154 8.58 2.30 1.28
N VAL A 155 8.66 2.83 2.50
CA VAL A 155 7.51 3.46 3.17
C VAL A 155 7.03 4.68 2.38
N GLY A 156 7.97 5.49 1.86
CA GLY A 156 7.64 6.62 1.00
C GLY A 156 6.85 6.20 -0.24
N HIS A 157 7.28 5.13 -0.90
CA HIS A 157 6.62 4.61 -2.11
C HIS A 157 5.22 4.08 -1.82
N VAL A 158 5.07 3.19 -0.84
CA VAL A 158 3.76 2.58 -0.55
C VAL A 158 2.76 3.57 0.06
N LEU A 159 3.24 4.59 0.80
CA LEU A 159 2.41 5.66 1.32
C LEU A 159 1.98 6.63 0.21
N MET A 160 2.85 6.88 -0.78
CA MET A 160 2.51 7.65 -1.97
C MET A 160 1.36 6.96 -2.74
N ILE A 161 1.43 5.64 -2.94
CA ILE A 161 0.35 4.87 -3.59
C ILE A 161 -0.95 5.03 -2.79
N ALA A 162 -0.91 4.84 -1.47
CA ALA A 162 -2.08 5.02 -0.61
C ALA A 162 -2.69 6.43 -0.72
N SER A 163 -1.85 7.46 -0.83
CA SER A 163 -2.29 8.84 -1.07
C SER A 163 -3.04 9.00 -2.38
N THR A 164 -2.65 8.33 -3.47
CA THR A 164 -3.42 8.38 -4.73
C THR A 164 -4.82 7.80 -4.56
N ILE A 165 -5.00 6.80 -3.71
CA ILE A 165 -6.30 6.18 -3.41
C ILE A 165 -7.13 7.09 -2.48
N GLN A 166 -6.49 7.84 -1.59
CA GLN A 166 -7.20 8.90 -0.85
C GLN A 166 -7.67 10.01 -1.79
N ILE A 167 -6.86 10.40 -2.78
CA ILE A 167 -7.26 11.36 -3.83
C ILE A 167 -8.46 10.82 -4.63
N HIS A 168 -8.45 9.54 -5.03
CA HIS A 168 -9.62 8.90 -5.65
C HIS A 168 -10.87 9.07 -4.80
N THR A 169 -10.76 8.75 -3.51
CA THR A 169 -11.88 8.85 -2.56
C THR A 169 -12.37 10.30 -2.45
N LEU A 170 -11.48 11.30 -2.44
CA LEU A 170 -11.88 12.71 -2.43
C LEU A 170 -12.62 13.15 -3.71
N LEU A 171 -12.29 12.55 -4.86
CA LEU A 171 -12.85 12.94 -6.15
C LEU A 171 -14.19 12.26 -6.47
N PHE A 172 -14.39 11.02 -6.01
CA PHE A 172 -15.48 10.16 -6.46
C PHE A 172 -16.40 9.63 -5.36
N GLU A 173 -16.09 9.89 -4.08
CA GLU A 173 -16.97 9.50 -2.97
C GLU A 173 -18.03 10.57 -2.70
N GLU A 174 -19.27 10.14 -2.49
CA GLU A 174 -20.40 11.06 -2.20
C GLU A 174 -20.61 11.28 -0.70
N ASN A 175 -20.15 10.33 0.13
CA ASN A 175 -20.29 10.43 1.57
C ASN A 175 -19.25 11.38 2.19
N GLU A 176 -19.72 12.54 2.65
CA GLU A 176 -18.90 13.60 3.25
C GLU A 176 -18.05 13.14 4.45
N ASP A 177 -18.53 12.19 5.27
CA ASP A 177 -17.75 11.67 6.40
C ASP A 177 -16.53 10.87 5.90
N ILE A 178 -16.72 10.08 4.83
CA ILE A 178 -15.64 9.31 4.20
C ILE A 178 -14.65 10.26 3.53
N VAL A 179 -15.15 11.29 2.83
CA VAL A 179 -14.34 12.35 2.21
C VAL A 179 -13.50 13.10 3.27
N ALA A 180 -14.08 13.45 4.41
CA ALA A 180 -13.37 14.12 5.50
C ALA A 180 -12.24 13.23 6.08
N ILE A 181 -12.50 11.93 6.25
CA ILE A 181 -11.48 10.97 6.69
C ILE A 181 -10.36 10.83 5.65
N ALA A 182 -10.70 10.72 4.37
CA ALA A 182 -9.72 10.63 3.29
C ALA A 182 -8.83 11.88 3.22
N ARG A 183 -9.40 13.07 3.41
CA ARG A 183 -8.67 14.34 3.48
C ARG A 183 -7.65 14.34 4.61
N LYS A 184 -8.09 13.99 5.82
CA LYS A 184 -7.21 13.91 7.01
C LYS A 184 -6.06 12.92 6.80
N ARG A 185 -6.33 11.78 6.16
CA ARG A 185 -5.28 10.81 5.82
C ARG A 185 -4.31 11.39 4.80
N LEU A 186 -4.79 12.05 3.76
CA LEU A 186 -3.93 12.67 2.74
C LEU A 186 -3.02 13.75 3.34
N GLU A 187 -3.56 14.61 4.20
CA GLU A 187 -2.77 15.63 4.92
C GLU A 187 -1.69 15.00 5.80
N LYS A 188 -2.04 13.98 6.59
CA LYS A 188 -1.07 13.30 7.46
C LYS A 188 0.00 12.56 6.63
N ASN A 189 -0.38 11.90 5.54
CA ASN A 189 0.56 11.28 4.61
C ASN A 189 1.54 12.30 4.03
N PHE A 190 1.07 13.47 3.64
CA PHE A 190 1.93 14.53 3.09
C PHE A 190 2.97 15.02 4.12
N CYS A 191 2.57 15.19 5.39
CA CYS A 191 3.49 15.53 6.47
C CYS A 191 4.58 14.46 6.64
N ILE A 192 4.20 13.18 6.64
CA ILE A 192 5.13 12.06 6.77
C ILE A 192 6.07 11.97 5.56
N LEU A 193 5.55 12.08 4.34
CA LEU A 193 6.36 12.05 3.13
C LEU A 193 7.39 13.20 3.10
N THR A 194 6.98 14.41 3.48
CA THR A 194 7.89 15.57 3.57
C THR A 194 8.98 15.34 4.61
N HIS A 195 8.63 14.75 5.76
CA HIS A 195 9.61 14.37 6.77
C HIS A 195 10.58 13.29 6.27
N LEU A 196 10.07 12.24 5.60
CA LEU A 196 10.90 11.19 5.03
C LEU A 196 11.86 11.73 3.97
N VAL A 197 11.43 12.67 3.13
CA VAL A 197 12.28 13.37 2.17
C VAL A 197 13.43 14.11 2.86
N SER A 198 13.18 14.79 3.98
CA SER A 198 14.24 15.44 4.75
C SER A 198 15.31 14.48 5.29
N LEU A 199 14.96 13.21 5.48
CA LEU A 199 15.86 12.15 5.94
C LEU A 199 16.56 11.46 4.76
N TRP A 200 15.83 11.29 3.66
CA TRP A 200 16.24 10.56 2.48
C TRP A 200 15.92 11.38 1.22
N PRO A 201 16.81 12.28 0.76
CA PRO A 201 16.57 13.12 -0.42
C PRO A 201 16.27 12.33 -1.71
N THR A 202 16.66 11.04 -1.76
CA THR A 202 16.25 10.14 -2.86
C THR A 202 14.74 9.95 -2.97
N LEU A 203 13.97 10.31 -1.94
CA LEU A 203 12.50 10.26 -1.93
C LEU A 203 11.83 11.48 -2.56
N ASP A 204 12.58 12.50 -3.00
CA ASP A 204 12.06 13.62 -3.79
C ASP A 204 11.25 13.09 -4.99
N VAL A 205 11.72 12.00 -5.59
CA VAL A 205 11.04 11.29 -6.69
C VAL A 205 9.63 10.81 -6.29
N CYS A 206 9.42 10.36 -5.05
CA CYS A 206 8.08 9.95 -4.60
C CYS A 206 7.12 11.14 -4.51
N MET A 207 7.61 12.30 -4.05
CA MET A 207 6.80 13.53 -4.00
C MET A 207 6.50 14.05 -5.40
N ASP A 208 7.49 14.08 -6.29
CA ASP A 208 7.31 14.49 -7.68
C ASP A 208 6.30 13.61 -8.40
N ARG A 209 6.31 12.29 -8.14
CA ARG A 209 5.32 11.35 -8.67
C ARG A 209 3.92 11.60 -8.16
N LEU A 210 3.76 11.89 -6.86
CA LEU A 210 2.45 12.24 -6.30
C LEU A 210 1.90 13.52 -6.93
N MET A 211 2.75 14.55 -7.08
CA MET A 211 2.37 15.81 -7.71
C MET A 211 2.02 15.63 -9.19
N THR A 212 2.79 14.81 -9.91
CA THR A 212 2.51 14.46 -11.31
C THR A 212 1.16 13.75 -11.43
N PHE A 213 0.89 12.77 -10.55
CA PHE A 213 -0.39 12.07 -10.52
C PHE A 213 -1.55 13.03 -10.23
N HIS A 214 -1.41 13.89 -9.22
CA HIS A 214 -2.42 14.89 -8.89
C HIS A 214 -2.67 15.88 -10.03
N ALA A 215 -1.62 16.31 -10.76
CA ALA A 215 -1.75 17.14 -11.93
C ALA A 215 -2.55 16.44 -13.04
N SER A 216 -2.26 15.16 -13.32
CA SER A 216 -3.06 14.36 -14.26
C SER A 216 -4.52 14.23 -13.81
N CYS A 217 -4.79 14.06 -12.52
CA CYS A 217 -6.17 14.06 -12.01
C CYS A 217 -6.90 15.39 -12.23
N ARG A 218 -6.22 16.53 -12.22
CA ARG A 218 -6.83 17.83 -12.51
C ARG A 218 -7.20 17.99 -13.98
N GLU A 219 -6.47 17.34 -14.87
CA GLU A 219 -6.73 17.38 -16.32
C GLU A 219 -7.79 16.37 -16.73
N SER A 220 -7.69 15.14 -16.21
CA SER A 220 -8.66 14.07 -16.46
C SER A 220 -8.74 13.13 -15.25
N ALA A 221 -9.58 13.48 -14.29
CA ALA A 221 -9.83 12.67 -13.09
C ALA A 221 -10.28 11.25 -13.47
N GLU A 222 -11.16 11.13 -14.47
CA GLU A 222 -11.72 9.84 -14.89
C GLU A 222 -10.64 8.90 -15.42
N THR A 223 -9.71 9.34 -16.27
CA THR A 223 -8.73 8.45 -16.92
C THR A 223 -7.43 8.25 -16.15
N SER A 224 -7.16 9.10 -15.15
CA SER A 224 -5.92 9.04 -14.36
C SER A 224 -5.76 7.74 -13.59
N PHE A 225 -6.86 7.12 -13.16
CA PHE A 225 -6.88 5.87 -12.41
C PHE A 225 -6.89 4.61 -13.28
N CYS A 226 -6.94 4.74 -14.61
CA CYS A 226 -6.93 3.60 -15.52
C CYS A 226 -5.63 2.80 -15.33
N MET A 227 -5.74 1.47 -15.23
CA MET A 227 -4.61 0.55 -15.05
C MET A 227 -3.90 0.24 -16.38
N ASP A 228 -3.47 1.30 -17.06
CA ASP A 228 -2.66 1.24 -18.27
C ASP A 228 -1.18 0.92 -17.93
N GLN A 229 -0.34 0.80 -18.97
CA GLN A 229 1.09 0.50 -18.80
C GLN A 229 1.81 1.57 -17.95
N TRP A 230 1.39 2.84 -18.06
CA TRP A 230 1.92 3.93 -17.25
C TRP A 230 1.57 3.76 -15.77
N MET A 231 0.35 3.37 -15.46
CA MET A 231 -0.10 3.12 -14.09
C MET A 231 0.60 1.90 -13.48
N VAL A 232 0.82 0.83 -14.25
CA VAL A 232 1.62 -0.31 -13.77
C VAL A 232 3.05 0.10 -13.46
N GLN A 233 3.70 0.88 -14.33
CA GLN A 233 5.03 1.43 -14.04
C GLN A 233 5.00 2.31 -12.79
N PHE A 234 3.96 3.15 -12.64
CA PHE A 234 3.76 4.00 -11.48
C PHE A 234 3.58 3.21 -10.17
N LEU A 235 2.96 2.03 -10.19
CA LEU A 235 2.79 1.23 -8.97
C LEU A 235 4.01 0.36 -8.67
N VAL A 236 4.66 -0.18 -9.70
CA VAL A 236 5.73 -1.20 -9.56
C VAL A 236 7.13 -0.58 -9.46
N GLU A 237 7.44 0.43 -10.27
CA GLU A 237 8.77 1.03 -10.26
C GLU A 237 8.86 2.02 -9.10
N PHE A 238 9.81 1.88 -8.16
CA PHE A 238 9.89 2.73 -6.96
C PHE A 238 10.96 3.84 -7.04
N ALA A 239 11.93 3.71 -7.96
CA ALA A 239 13.12 4.57 -8.00
C ALA A 239 13.28 5.39 -9.30
N LYS A 240 12.31 5.33 -10.21
CA LYS A 240 12.37 6.08 -11.48
C LYS A 240 11.40 7.26 -11.45
N PRO A 241 11.82 8.44 -11.95
CA PRO A 241 10.89 9.52 -12.25
C PRO A 241 9.81 9.01 -13.21
N VAL A 242 8.55 9.31 -12.91
CA VAL A 242 7.45 9.04 -13.83
C VAL A 242 7.17 10.33 -14.58
N SER A 243 7.26 10.29 -15.91
CA SER A 243 6.83 11.43 -16.74
C SER A 243 5.31 11.59 -16.63
N GLY A 244 4.78 12.81 -16.78
CA GLY A 244 3.34 13.03 -16.86
C GLY A 244 2.68 12.14 -17.91
N LYS A 245 1.38 11.83 -17.74
CA LYS A 245 0.63 11.06 -18.75
C LYS A 245 0.67 11.75 -20.12
N ASP A 246 0.75 13.08 -20.14
CA ASP A 246 1.07 13.89 -21.32
C ASP A 246 2.46 14.53 -21.20
N PRO A 247 3.26 14.62 -22.29
CA PRO A 247 4.64 15.12 -22.26
C PRO A 247 4.76 16.62 -21.89
N GLU A 248 3.67 17.38 -21.87
CA GLU A 248 3.66 18.83 -21.59
C GLU A 248 3.56 19.19 -20.09
N THR A 249 3.27 18.24 -19.20
CA THR A 249 3.01 18.52 -17.76
C THR A 249 4.24 18.57 -16.85
N GLN A 250 5.45 18.75 -17.39
CA GLN A 250 6.67 18.89 -16.57
C GLN A 250 6.76 20.26 -15.88
N HIS A 251 5.95 20.47 -14.84
CA HIS A 251 6.13 21.57 -13.90
C HIS A 251 6.86 21.09 -12.66
N LYS A 252 8.05 21.66 -12.39
CA LYS A 252 8.66 21.65 -11.05
C LYS A 252 7.78 22.48 -10.12
N SER A 253 6.77 21.84 -9.51
CA SER A 253 5.91 22.46 -8.52
C SER A 253 6.61 22.43 -7.15
N SER A 254 6.62 23.58 -6.46
CA SER A 254 6.96 23.66 -5.04
C SER A 254 5.97 22.77 -4.26
N TRP A 255 6.46 21.79 -3.49
CA TRP A 255 5.58 20.92 -2.72
C TRP A 255 4.86 21.70 -1.63
N SER A 256 3.55 21.85 -1.74
CA SER A 256 2.72 22.41 -0.68
C SER A 256 1.32 21.80 -0.70
N LEU A 257 0.68 21.70 0.47
CA LEU A 257 -0.73 21.30 0.60
C LEU A 257 -1.65 22.21 -0.23
N SER A 258 -1.32 23.50 -0.33
CA SER A 258 -2.03 24.46 -1.19
C SER A 258 -1.91 24.11 -2.68
N SER A 259 -0.79 23.53 -3.12
CA SER A 259 -0.60 23.08 -4.50
C SER A 259 -1.44 21.83 -4.83
N MET A 260 -1.91 21.10 -3.80
CA MET A 260 -2.83 19.97 -3.92
C MET A 260 -4.31 20.38 -3.70
N GLY A 261 -4.61 21.68 -3.61
CA GLY A 261 -5.98 22.16 -3.40
C GLY A 261 -6.54 21.89 -2.00
N ILE A 262 -5.70 21.48 -1.04
CA ILE A 262 -6.08 21.28 0.35
C ILE A 262 -5.87 22.60 1.09
N VAL A 263 -6.96 23.34 1.33
CA VAL A 263 -6.97 24.58 2.12
C VAL A 263 -7.91 24.38 3.32
N HIS A 264 -7.49 24.85 4.49
CA HIS A 264 -8.25 24.82 5.75
C HIS A 264 -9.61 25.50 5.64
#